data_AF-R5A6B2-F1
#
_entry.id   AF-R5A6B2-F1
#
_cell.length_a   1.000
_cell.length_b   1.000
_cell.length_c   1.000
_cell.angle_alpha   90.00
_cell.angle_beta   90.00
_cell.angle_gamma   90.00
#
_symmetry.space_group_name_H-M   'P 1'
#
loop_
_entity.id
_entity.type
_entity.pdbx_description
1 polymer ?
#
loop_
_entity_poly.entity_id
_entity_poly.type
_entity_poly.pdbx_seq_one_letter_code
_entity_poly.pdbx_strand_id
1 'polypeptide(L)'
;MNDGFIYGDQIFVIIVLSFFSFWMIRWYLWGIKSYPLNTSARKKRKKGETIREWFLYTRYQEEIPKFFLGLYFVIVFFHPAVLIVWVIQHFVGPYPFFGHCMTVTLVVFDAVWMLLLRLMFWSRDGSMPYERWVPKKRGMPPKKKK
;
A
#
# COMPACT_ATOMS: atom_id res chain seq x y z
N MET A 1 4.53 -29.08 23.52
CA MET A 1 4.14 -28.54 22.19
C MET A 1 5.25 -27.60 21.77
N ASN A 2 5.69 -27.65 20.51
CA ASN A 2 6.86 -26.88 20.05
C ASN A 2 6.47 -25.41 19.85
N ASP A 3 6.56 -24.63 20.92
CA ASP A 3 6.23 -23.20 20.90
C ASP A 3 7.05 -22.44 19.85
N GLY A 4 8.31 -22.85 19.60
CA GLY A 4 9.17 -22.27 18.57
C GLY A 4 8.65 -22.36 17.13
N PHE A 5 7.87 -23.40 16.79
CA PHE A 5 7.27 -23.54 15.46
C PHE A 5 6.14 -22.53 15.25
N ILE A 6 5.30 -22.32 16.28
CA ILE A 6 4.18 -21.37 16.24
C ILE A 6 4.70 -19.93 16.13
N TYR A 7 5.79 -19.58 16.81
CA TYR A 7 6.38 -18.23 16.75
C TYR A 7 7.08 -17.93 15.42
N GLY A 8 7.81 -18.90 14.86
CA GLY A 8 8.47 -18.77 13.57
C GLY A 8 7.49 -18.56 12.42
N ASP A 9 6.37 -19.27 12.44
CA ASP A 9 5.32 -19.14 11.43
C ASP A 9 4.65 -17.75 11.49
N GLN A 10 4.43 -17.21 12.69
CA GLN A 10 3.82 -15.90 12.87
C GLN A 10 4.69 -14.77 12.32
N ILE A 11 5.99 -14.76 12.61
CA ILE A 11 6.88 -13.71 12.09
C ILE A 11 7.01 -13.76 10.57
N PHE A 12 7.06 -14.97 10.01
CA PHE A 12 7.07 -15.15 8.56
C PHE A 12 5.81 -14.54 7.94
N VAL A 13 4.63 -14.82 8.49
CA VAL A 13 3.36 -14.24 8.04
C VAL A 13 3.36 -12.71 8.15
N ILE A 14 3.79 -12.13 9.27
CA ILE A 14 3.83 -10.68 9.46
C ILE A 14 4.77 -10.02 8.44
N ILE A 15 5.94 -10.59 8.18
CA ILE A 15 6.90 -10.08 7.21
C ILE A 15 6.32 -10.14 5.79
N VAL A 16 5.77 -11.30 5.40
CA VAL A 16 5.18 -11.49 4.06
C VAL A 16 4.01 -10.52 3.83
N LEU A 17 3.11 -10.38 4.81
CA LEU A 17 2.00 -9.42 4.75
C LEU A 17 2.53 -7.99 4.65
N SER A 18 3.54 -7.61 5.44
CA SER A 18 4.14 -6.27 5.38
C SER A 18 4.71 -5.95 4.00
N PHE A 19 5.46 -6.87 3.40
CA PHE A 19 5.99 -6.70 2.05
C PHE A 19 4.86 -6.64 1.02
N PHE A 20 3.90 -7.55 1.10
CA PHE A 20 2.78 -7.60 0.16
C PHE A 20 1.93 -6.33 0.21
N SER A 21 1.54 -5.89 1.41
CA SER A 21 0.77 -4.67 1.66
C SER A 21 1.50 -3.44 1.15
N PHE A 22 2.82 -3.32 1.38
CA PHE A 22 3.65 -2.25 0.83
C PHE A 22 3.62 -2.23 -0.70
N TRP A 23 3.84 -3.36 -1.36
CA TRP A 23 3.87 -3.41 -2.83
C TRP A 23 2.50 -3.13 -3.44
N MET A 24 1.43 -3.61 -2.81
CA MET A 24 0.08 -3.45 -3.34
C MET A 24 -0.38 -1.99 -3.25
N ILE A 25 -0.20 -1.30 -2.12
CA ILE A 25 -0.56 0.12 -2.03
C ILE A 25 0.27 0.96 -3.01
N ARG A 26 1.56 0.61 -3.19
CA ARG A 26 2.44 1.24 -4.18
C ARG A 26 1.93 1.04 -5.61
N TRP A 27 1.39 -0.13 -5.92
CA TRP A 27 0.81 -0.41 -7.23
C TRP A 27 -0.44 0.44 -7.51
N TYR A 28 -1.36 0.56 -6.54
CA TYR A 28 -2.52 1.46 -6.66
C TYR A 28 -2.10 2.93 -6.86
N LEU A 29 -1.18 3.43 -6.03
CA LEU A 29 -0.65 4.79 -6.17
C LEU A 29 0.08 5.01 -7.50
N TRP A 30 0.76 3.98 -8.03
CA TRP A 30 1.39 4.05 -9.33
C TRP A 30 0.37 4.21 -10.46
N GLY A 31 -0.76 3.49 -10.38
CA GLY A 31 -1.90 3.67 -11.29
C GLY A 31 -2.48 5.08 -11.22
N ILE A 32 -2.80 5.56 -10.01
CA ILE A 32 -3.37 6.90 -9.77
C ILE A 32 -2.44 7.99 -10.31
N LYS A 33 -1.15 7.97 -9.97
CA LYS A 33 -0.20 9.01 -10.42
C LYS A 33 0.08 8.97 -11.91
N SER A 34 -0.01 7.79 -12.54
CA SER A 34 0.28 7.65 -13.96
C SER A 34 -0.91 7.98 -14.85
N TYR A 35 -2.13 7.88 -14.34
CA TYR A 35 -3.35 8.17 -15.10
C TYR A 35 -3.41 9.59 -15.70
N PRO A 36 -3.13 10.69 -14.96
CA PRO A 36 -3.19 12.04 -15.52
C PRO A 36 -1.96 12.43 -16.36
N LEU A 37 -0.87 11.65 -16.31
CA LEU A 37 0.43 12.01 -16.91
C LEU A 37 0.71 11.24 -18.20
N ASN A 38 1.18 11.95 -19.23
CA ASN A 38 1.72 11.28 -20.42
C ASN A 38 3.10 10.66 -20.12
N THR A 39 3.56 9.74 -20.98
CA THR A 39 4.82 9.02 -20.79
C THR A 39 6.03 9.96 -20.71
N SER A 40 6.04 11.07 -21.46
CA SER A 40 7.13 12.04 -21.47
C SER A 40 7.18 12.88 -20.19
N ALA A 41 6.05 13.40 -19.71
CA ALA A 41 5.95 14.13 -18.44
C ALA A 41 6.31 13.23 -17.26
N ARG A 42 5.86 11.96 -17.28
CA ARG A 42 6.25 10.97 -16.27
C ARG A 42 7.76 10.75 -16.26
N LYS A 43 8.39 10.57 -17.43
CA LYS A 43 9.85 10.41 -17.54
C LYS A 43 10.58 11.67 -17.04
N LYS A 44 10.09 12.86 -17.39
CA LYS A 44 10.67 14.14 -16.95
C LYS A 44 10.61 14.32 -15.44
N ARG A 45 9.47 13.99 -14.81
CA ARG A 45 9.28 14.09 -13.35
C ARG A 45 10.07 13.04 -12.56
N LYS A 46 10.23 11.83 -13.11
CA LYS A 46 11.04 10.76 -12.52
C LYS A 46 12.55 11.03 -12.64
N LYS A 47 12.99 11.81 -13.65
CA LYS A 47 14.41 12.14 -13.81
C LYS A 47 14.89 12.97 -12.61
N GLY A 48 15.96 12.51 -11.96
CA GLY A 48 16.53 13.16 -10.77
C GLY A 48 15.61 13.11 -9.54
N GLU A 49 14.71 12.13 -9.45
CA GLU A 49 13.93 11.87 -8.23
C GLU A 49 14.84 11.29 -7.16
N THR A 50 14.84 11.91 -5.98
CA THR A 50 15.57 11.40 -4.81
C THR A 50 14.78 10.28 -4.11
N ILE A 51 15.46 9.47 -3.30
CA ILE A 51 14.81 8.39 -2.52
C ILE A 51 13.72 8.94 -1.60
N ARG A 52 13.96 10.12 -0.99
CA ARG A 52 12.98 10.79 -0.12
C ARG A 52 11.73 11.21 -0.90
N GLU A 53 11.90 11.82 -2.06
CA GLU A 53 10.76 12.23 -2.90
C GLU A 53 9.98 11.03 -3.43
N TRP A 54 10.69 9.97 -3.82
CA TRP A 54 10.08 8.70 -4.23
C TRP A 54 9.24 8.08 -3.12
N PHE A 55 9.75 8.08 -1.89
CA PHE A 55 9.08 7.47 -0.74
C PHE A 55 7.91 8.32 -0.22
N LEU A 56 8.08 9.64 -0.15
CA LEU A 56 7.07 10.56 0.37
C LEU A 56 6.07 11.06 -0.68
N TYR A 57 6.26 10.67 -1.95
CA TYR A 57 5.46 11.11 -3.08
C TYR A 57 5.39 12.64 -3.27
N THR A 58 6.36 13.41 -2.76
CA THR A 58 6.31 14.88 -2.73
C THR A 58 6.07 15.50 -4.11
N ARG A 59 6.69 14.96 -5.16
CA ARG A 59 6.51 15.42 -6.55
C ARG A 59 5.15 15.10 -7.18
N TYR A 60 4.35 14.26 -6.53
CA TYR A 60 3.05 13.78 -7.00
C TYR A 60 1.91 14.07 -6.02
N GLN A 61 2.15 14.89 -4.99
CA GLN A 61 1.14 15.22 -3.97
C GLN A 61 -0.05 15.99 -4.54
N GLU A 62 0.14 16.73 -5.62
CA GLU A 62 -0.94 17.44 -6.31
C GLU A 62 -1.78 16.49 -7.19
N GLU A 63 -1.16 15.47 -7.79
CA GLU A 63 -1.86 14.50 -8.63
C GLU A 63 -2.57 13.40 -7.85
N ILE A 64 -2.02 12.98 -6.70
CA ILE A 64 -2.59 11.91 -5.89
C ILE A 64 -3.56 12.52 -4.87
N PRO A 65 -4.83 12.07 -4.83
CA PRO A 65 -5.76 12.51 -3.79
C PRO A 65 -5.21 12.20 -2.39
N LYS A 66 -5.27 13.19 -1.49
CA LYS A 66 -4.68 13.12 -0.13
C LYS A 66 -5.13 11.88 0.65
N PHE A 67 -6.36 11.41 0.42
CA PHE A 67 -6.88 10.18 1.02
C PHE A 67 -6.00 8.95 0.74
N PHE A 68 -5.62 8.70 -0.51
CA PHE A 68 -4.80 7.54 -0.87
C PHE A 68 -3.37 7.66 -0.35
N LEU A 69 -2.84 8.89 -0.33
CA LEU A 69 -1.52 9.13 0.25
C LEU A 69 -1.53 8.95 1.78
N GLY A 70 -2.62 9.34 2.45
CA GLY A 70 -2.84 9.09 3.86
C GLY A 70 -2.88 7.60 4.18
N LEU A 71 -3.68 6.83 3.43
CA LEU A 71 -3.73 5.37 3.56
C LEU A 71 -2.34 4.73 3.39
N TYR A 72 -1.56 5.19 2.41
CA TYR A 72 -0.19 4.74 2.20
C TYR A 72 0.69 4.96 3.43
N PHE A 73 0.67 6.15 4.04
CA PHE A 73 1.46 6.40 5.23
C PHE A 73 0.98 5.57 6.43
N VAL A 74 -0.34 5.43 6.61
CA VAL A 74 -0.89 4.56 7.66
C VAL A 74 -0.34 3.13 7.50
N ILE A 75 -0.41 2.54 6.31
CA ILE A 75 0.11 1.19 6.04
C ILE A 75 1.63 1.13 6.31
N VAL A 76 2.38 2.09 5.78
CA VAL A 76 3.85 2.14 5.88
C VAL A 76 4.35 2.30 7.30
N PHE A 77 3.63 3.00 8.19
CA PHE A 77 4.03 3.14 9.59
C PHE A 77 3.44 2.04 10.49
N PHE A 78 2.22 1.57 10.18
CA PHE A 78 1.56 0.53 10.96
C PHE A 78 2.32 -0.81 10.91
N HIS A 79 2.77 -1.24 9.72
CA HIS A 79 3.46 -2.52 9.58
C HIS A 79 4.81 -2.59 10.33
N PRO A 80 5.72 -1.60 10.22
CA PRO A 80 6.91 -1.53 11.06
C PRO A 80 6.58 -1.41 12.55
N ALA A 81 5.53 -0.69 12.95
CA ALA A 81 5.14 -0.61 14.35
C ALA A 81 4.74 -1.99 14.90
N VAL A 82 3.94 -2.77 14.16
CA VAL A 82 3.58 -4.14 14.52
C VAL A 82 4.82 -5.04 14.62
N LEU A 83 5.75 -4.92 13.67
CA LEU A 83 7.03 -5.66 13.71
C LEU A 83 7.87 -5.30 14.94
N ILE A 84 7.98 -4.01 15.29
CA ILE A 84 8.72 -3.55 16.46
C ILE A 84 8.09 -4.11 17.74
N VAL A 85 6.77 -4.03 17.87
CA VAL A 85 6.06 -4.57 19.04
C VAL A 85 6.26 -6.08 19.14
N TRP A 86 6.21 -6.80 18.03
CA TRP A 86 6.46 -8.25 17.99
C TRP A 86 7.90 -8.58 18.44
N VAL A 87 8.89 -7.83 17.97
CA VAL A 87 10.30 -8.00 18.37
C VAL A 87 10.48 -7.74 19.88
N ILE A 88 9.91 -6.65 20.41
CA ILE A 88 9.98 -6.35 21.85
C ILE A 88 9.37 -7.49 22.66
N GLN A 89 8.20 -7.98 22.24
CA GLN A 89 7.54 -9.10 22.88
C GLN A 89 8.42 -10.36 22.90
N HIS A 90 9.11 -10.66 21.80
CA HIS A 90 10.02 -11.81 21.73
C HIS A 90 11.12 -11.77 22.81
N PHE A 91 11.63 -10.57 23.13
CA PHE A 91 12.67 -10.40 24.16
C PHE A 91 12.16 -10.30 25.60
N VAL A 92 10.95 -9.77 25.82
CA VAL A 92 10.37 -9.61 27.18
C VAL A 92 9.73 -10.91 27.68
N GLY A 93 9.34 -11.80 26.77
CA GLY A 93 8.79 -13.11 27.09
C GLY A 93 7.78 -13.52 26.03
N PRO A 94 7.82 -14.77 25.53
CA PRO A 94 6.89 -15.23 24.50
C PRO A 94 5.46 -15.29 25.05
N TYR A 95 4.63 -14.29 24.72
CA TYR A 95 3.19 -14.28 25.00
C TYR A 95 2.36 -14.75 23.79
N PRO A 96 2.05 -16.06 23.64
CA PRO A 96 1.56 -16.59 22.36
C PRO A 96 0.19 -16.03 21.98
N PHE A 97 -0.63 -15.74 22.98
CA PHE A 97 -1.91 -15.07 22.81
C PHE A 97 -1.77 -13.67 22.20
N PHE A 98 -0.83 -12.86 22.69
CA PHE A 98 -0.59 -11.52 22.16
C PHE A 98 -0.08 -11.56 20.72
N GLY A 99 0.83 -12.48 20.39
CA GLY A 99 1.34 -12.66 19.03
C GLY A 99 0.24 -13.07 18.04
N HIS A 100 -0.68 -13.94 18.48
CA HIS A 100 -1.85 -14.30 17.70
C HIS A 100 -2.81 -13.11 17.50
N CYS A 101 -3.16 -12.38 18.56
CA CYS A 101 -4.01 -11.19 18.46
C CYS A 101 -3.44 -10.13 17.52
N MET A 102 -2.12 -9.90 17.56
CA MET A 102 -1.44 -8.98 16.65
C MET A 102 -1.54 -9.44 15.20
N THR A 103 -1.25 -10.71 14.93
CA THR A 103 -1.34 -11.30 13.58
C THR A 103 -2.76 -11.20 13.03
N VAL A 104 -3.77 -11.55 13.83
CA VAL A 104 -5.19 -11.44 13.43
C VAL A 104 -5.57 -9.99 13.16
N THR A 105 -5.15 -9.06 14.01
CA THR A 105 -5.41 -7.62 13.81
C THR A 105 -4.80 -7.11 12.52
N LEU A 106 -3.56 -7.51 12.22
CA LEU A 106 -2.86 -7.14 10.98
C LEU A 106 -3.60 -7.68 9.75
N VAL A 107 -3.98 -8.96 9.78
CA VAL A 107 -4.74 -9.61 8.69
C VAL A 107 -6.09 -8.93 8.46
N VAL A 108 -6.83 -8.62 9.52
CA VAL A 108 -8.14 -7.95 9.42
C VAL A 108 -7.96 -6.52 8.90
N PHE A 109 -6.99 -5.77 9.42
CA PHE A 109 -6.67 -4.44 8.93
C PHE A 109 -6.37 -4.48 7.42
N ASP A 110 -5.54 -5.43 7.00
CA ASP A 110 -5.16 -5.60 5.61
C ASP A 110 -6.34 -5.98 4.72
N ALA A 111 -7.16 -6.93 5.15
CA ALA A 111 -8.38 -7.32 4.45
C ALA A 111 -9.34 -6.13 4.26
N VAL A 112 -9.51 -5.30 5.30
CA VAL A 112 -10.41 -4.14 5.27
C VAL A 112 -9.96 -3.11 4.23
N TRP A 113 -8.71 -2.62 4.31
CA TRP A 113 -8.29 -1.58 3.36
C TRP A 113 -8.17 -2.12 1.93
N MET A 114 -7.78 -3.39 1.75
CA MET A 114 -7.79 -4.05 0.45
C MET A 114 -9.18 -4.11 -0.15
N LEU A 115 -10.17 -4.53 0.64
CA LEU A 115 -11.56 -4.61 0.21
C LEU A 115 -12.08 -3.23 -0.16
N LEU A 116 -11.80 -2.21 0.65
CA LEU A 116 -12.17 -0.83 0.36
C LEU A 116 -11.58 -0.36 -0.98
N LEU A 117 -10.28 -0.54 -1.21
CA LEU A 117 -9.67 -0.19 -2.50
C LEU A 117 -10.28 -0.98 -3.66
N ARG A 118 -10.55 -2.28 -3.46
CA ARG A 118 -11.17 -3.12 -4.47
C ARG A 118 -12.55 -2.60 -4.86
N LEU A 119 -13.36 -2.18 -3.89
CA LEU A 119 -14.68 -1.58 -4.11
C LEU A 119 -14.57 -0.20 -4.78
N MET A 120 -13.66 0.65 -4.30
CA MET A 120 -13.44 2.00 -4.85
C MET A 120 -12.99 1.97 -6.33
N PHE A 121 -12.14 1.01 -6.69
CA PHE A 121 -11.65 0.78 -8.04
C PHE A 121 -12.41 -0.31 -8.80
N TRP A 122 -13.58 -0.72 -8.31
CA TRP A 122 -14.40 -1.69 -9.01
C TRP A 122 -15.06 -1.07 -10.24
N SER A 123 -14.96 -1.78 -11.37
CA SER A 123 -15.67 -1.47 -12.61
C SER A 123 -16.15 -2.76 -13.28
N ARG A 124 -17.23 -2.64 -14.04
CA ARG A 124 -17.79 -3.75 -14.83
C ARG A 124 -16.88 -4.16 -15.99
N ASP A 125 -16.11 -3.23 -16.53
CA ASP A 125 -15.27 -3.43 -17.72
C ASP A 125 -13.87 -3.99 -17.41
N GLY A 126 -13.62 -4.36 -16.15
CA GLY A 126 -12.34 -4.91 -15.68
C GLY A 126 -11.18 -3.89 -15.62
N SER A 127 -11.36 -2.68 -16.14
CA SER A 127 -10.36 -1.61 -16.07
C SER A 127 -10.51 -0.75 -14.81
N MET A 128 -9.41 -0.33 -14.20
CA MET A 128 -9.48 0.51 -13.02
C MET A 128 -10.00 1.92 -13.36
N PRO A 129 -11.11 2.38 -12.75
CA PRO A 129 -11.75 3.65 -13.09
C PRO A 129 -11.06 4.83 -12.40
N TYR A 130 -9.78 5.06 -12.71
CA TYR A 130 -8.98 6.16 -12.11
C TYR A 130 -9.59 7.55 -12.37
N GLU A 131 -10.39 7.70 -13.43
CA GLU A 131 -11.12 8.92 -13.77
C GLU A 131 -12.08 9.40 -12.68
N ARG A 132 -12.54 8.51 -11.79
CA ARG A 132 -13.36 8.88 -10.63
C ARG A 132 -12.61 9.73 -9.61
N TRP A 133 -11.28 9.58 -9.58
CA TRP A 133 -10.44 10.15 -8.53
C TRP A 133 -9.54 11.26 -9.04
N VAL A 134 -9.10 11.18 -10.31
CA VAL A 134 -8.17 12.13 -10.89
C VAL A 134 -8.59 12.48 -12.31
N PRO A 135 -8.80 13.77 -12.63
CA PRO A 135 -9.14 14.18 -13.98
C PRO A 135 -7.94 14.02 -14.92
N LYS A 136 -8.21 13.66 -16.18
CA LYS A 136 -7.17 13.61 -17.21
C LYS A 136 -6.76 15.04 -17.59
N LYS A 137 -5.46 15.36 -17.58
CA LYS A 137 -4.97 16.69 -18.02
C LYS A 137 -5.29 16.90 -19.53
N ARG A 138 -5.80 18.08 -19.89
CA ARG A 138 -6.22 18.46 -21.26
C ARG A 138 -5.10 18.19 -22.27
N GLY A 139 -5.43 17.56 -23.40
CA GLY A 139 -4.47 17.20 -24.47
C GLY A 139 -4.32 15.69 -24.73
N MET A 140 -4.95 14.82 -23.94
CA MET A 140 -5.00 13.37 -24.23
C MET A 140 -6.40 12.94 -24.65
N PRO A 141 -6.60 12.37 -25.86
CA PRO A 141 -7.89 11.80 -26.21
C PRO A 141 -8.26 10.67 -25.23
N PRO A 142 -9.54 10.48 -24.89
CA PRO A 142 -9.99 9.35 -24.09
C PRO A 142 -9.54 8.05 -24.77
N LYS A 143 -9.07 7.07 -23.98
CA LYS A 143 -8.64 5.78 -24.52
C LYS A 143 -9.90 5.10 -25.04
N LYS A 144 -10.08 5.01 -26.37
CA LYS A 144 -11.22 4.28 -26.96
C LYS A 144 -11.18 2.85 -26.43
N LYS A 145 -12.28 2.41 -25.78
CA LYS A 145 -12.49 0.99 -25.49
C LYS A 145 -12.60 0.27 -26.84
N LYS A 146 -11.74 -0.72 -27.06
CA LYS A 146 -11.88 -1.68 -28.15
C LYS A 146 -12.70 -2.85 -27.64
#